data_AF-A0A4R0QSG7-F1
#
_entry.id   AF-A0A4R0QSG7-F1
#
_cell.length_a   1.000
_cell.length_b   1.000
_cell.length_c   1.000
_cell.angle_alpha   90.00
_cell.angle_beta   90.00
_cell.angle_gamma   90.00
#
_symmetry.space_group_name_H-M   'P 1'
#
loop_
_entity.id
_entity.type
_entity.pdbx_description
1 polymer ?
#
loop_
_entity_poly.entity_id
_entity_poly.type
_entity_poly.pdbx_seq_one_letter_code
_entity_poly.pdbx_strand_id
1 'polypeptide(L)'
;MDEVFLIGLRADNLQGWLAAVGTLMILDRQGLAATMHWSGVTPVLRSASKNEVIDVLWDYHPCSDILTNLPAGYGGEKTSLDVTGGTVIFDKVIEKTHAAVTKESISQALVHPWRNGDDVTSLGWDINALKQGSRLAGNKPPDKARHQGVVAGQWLAAESLPLTSYLRRDRRKQPYRWTTWGLPLDQAGVRAVVLAQPGEFEGVQYEADVYRNGQVGYFGLARTLSGTQNPGRLAQEGTAYFQSVYSGHHPV
;
A
#
# COMPACT_ATOMS: atom_id res chain seq x y z
N MET A 1 12.90 22.04 2.45
CA MET A 1 11.66 21.25 2.54
C MET A 1 11.80 20.37 3.75
N ASP A 2 10.76 20.30 4.56
CA ASP A 2 10.78 19.44 5.75
C ASP A 2 10.59 17.97 5.35
N GLU A 3 11.12 17.07 6.17
CA GLU A 3 10.94 15.63 6.01
C GLU A 3 9.90 15.13 7.01
N VAL A 4 8.84 14.51 6.51
CA VAL A 4 7.79 13.90 7.33
C VAL A 4 8.03 12.39 7.39
N PHE A 5 8.43 11.91 8.56
CA PHE A 5 8.61 10.47 8.84
C PHE A 5 7.24 9.84 9.13
N LEU A 6 6.74 9.03 8.19
CA LEU A 6 5.41 8.41 8.26
C LEU A 6 5.48 7.08 9.04
N ILE A 7 5.82 7.16 10.33
CA ILE A 7 6.18 5.99 11.16
C ILE A 7 5.08 4.93 11.33
N GLY A 8 3.82 5.25 11.03
CA GLY A 8 2.73 4.28 10.98
C GLY A 8 2.72 3.44 9.69
N LEU A 9 3.20 4.00 8.58
CA LEU A 9 3.08 3.41 7.23
C LEU A 9 4.26 2.49 6.87
N ARG A 10 4.61 1.55 7.76
CA ARG A 10 5.85 0.78 7.64
C ARG A 10 5.88 -0.20 6.46
N ALA A 11 7.06 -0.39 5.86
CA ALA A 11 7.27 -1.30 4.72
C ALA A 11 7.16 -2.79 5.06
N ASP A 12 7.41 -3.16 6.31
CA ASP A 12 7.30 -4.53 6.81
C ASP A 12 5.84 -4.97 7.09
N ASN A 13 4.88 -4.06 6.83
CA ASN A 13 3.46 -4.30 6.81
C ASN A 13 2.91 -3.96 5.41
N LEU A 14 2.23 -4.90 4.75
CA LEU A 14 1.71 -4.66 3.40
C LEU A 14 0.74 -3.48 3.36
N GLN A 15 -0.18 -3.37 4.33
CA GLN A 15 -1.08 -2.22 4.41
C GLN A 15 -0.32 -0.91 4.63
N GLY A 16 0.79 -0.93 5.37
CA GLY A 16 1.65 0.23 5.59
C GLY A 16 2.31 0.72 4.30
N TRP A 17 2.91 -0.20 3.54
CA TRP A 17 3.48 0.11 2.22
C TRP A 17 2.42 0.60 1.21
N LEU A 18 1.26 -0.07 1.13
CA LEU A 18 0.14 0.35 0.28
C LEU A 18 -0.32 1.77 0.66
N ALA A 19 -0.49 2.05 1.95
CA ALA A 19 -0.92 3.35 2.45
C ALA A 19 0.11 4.47 2.17
N ALA A 20 1.41 4.16 2.19
CA ALA A 20 2.46 5.11 1.80
C ALA A 20 2.34 5.48 0.31
N VAL A 21 2.14 4.49 -0.57
CA VAL A 21 1.92 4.71 -2.01
C VAL A 21 0.64 5.53 -2.26
N GLY A 22 -0.47 5.18 -1.60
CA GLY A 22 -1.73 5.93 -1.72
C GLY A 22 -1.63 7.36 -1.20
N THR A 23 -0.90 7.59 -0.11
CA THR A 23 -0.60 8.94 0.41
C THR A 23 0.09 9.79 -0.67
N LEU A 24 1.14 9.27 -1.32
CA LEU A 24 1.84 10.00 -2.38
C LEU A 24 0.92 10.26 -3.59
N MET A 25 0.11 9.28 -4.00
CA MET A 25 -0.84 9.43 -5.11
C MET A 25 -1.90 10.51 -4.85
N ILE A 26 -2.37 10.69 -3.61
CA ILE A 26 -3.31 11.76 -3.27
C ILE A 26 -2.62 13.12 -3.34
N LEU A 27 -1.41 13.26 -2.78
CA LEU A 27 -0.68 14.53 -2.77
C LEU A 27 -0.37 15.01 -4.21
N ASP A 28 0.01 14.08 -5.09
CA ASP A 28 0.19 14.31 -6.52
C ASP A 28 -1.11 14.75 -7.22
N ARG A 29 -2.23 14.03 -6.97
CA ARG A 29 -3.58 14.43 -7.45
C ARG A 29 -4.02 15.81 -6.96
N GLN A 30 -3.53 16.27 -5.81
CA GLN A 30 -3.78 17.60 -5.25
C GLN A 30 -2.75 18.65 -5.71
N GLY A 31 -1.88 18.32 -6.66
CA GLY A 31 -0.93 19.26 -7.28
C GLY A 31 0.30 19.57 -6.43
N LEU A 32 0.55 18.81 -5.36
CA LEU A 32 1.78 18.97 -4.57
C LEU A 32 2.94 18.22 -5.23
N ALA A 33 4.07 18.91 -5.38
CA ALA A 33 5.34 18.33 -5.82
C ALA A 33 5.97 17.45 -4.73
N ALA A 34 5.27 16.36 -4.39
CA ALA A 34 5.64 15.43 -3.35
C ALA A 34 6.63 14.38 -3.87
N THR A 35 7.66 14.10 -3.08
CA THR A 35 8.56 12.95 -3.30
C THR A 35 8.64 12.09 -2.04
N MET A 36 8.80 10.78 -2.21
CA MET A 36 8.92 9.82 -1.12
C MET A 36 10.16 8.94 -1.31
N HIS A 37 10.84 8.63 -0.22
CA HIS A 37 11.85 7.57 -0.15
C HIS A 37 11.65 6.74 1.12
N TRP A 38 12.42 5.66 1.29
CA TRP A 38 12.36 4.82 2.47
C TRP A 38 13.66 4.90 3.27
N SER A 39 13.54 5.30 4.54
CA SER A 39 14.61 5.19 5.53
C SER A 39 14.43 3.87 6.28
N GLY A 40 15.08 2.81 5.78
CA GLY A 40 14.88 1.44 6.23
C GLY A 40 13.45 0.94 5.98
N VAL A 41 12.65 0.88 7.04
CA VAL A 41 11.24 0.43 7.02
C VAL A 41 10.23 1.58 7.12
N THR A 42 10.67 2.83 7.20
CA THR A 42 9.82 4.02 7.37
C THR A 42 9.81 4.86 6.09
N PRO A 43 8.65 5.24 5.53
CA PRO A 43 8.62 6.16 4.41
C PRO A 43 8.86 7.58 4.90
N VAL A 44 9.65 8.33 4.15
CA VAL A 44 9.99 9.72 4.41
C VAL A 44 9.50 10.55 3.23
N LEU A 45 8.51 11.39 3.52
CA LEU A 45 7.85 12.24 2.56
C LEU A 45 8.49 13.64 2.57
N ARG A 46 8.76 14.17 1.39
CA ARG A 46 9.21 15.54 1.14
C ARG A 46 8.18 16.23 0.24
N SER A 47 7.33 17.06 0.83
CA SER A 47 6.29 17.82 0.10
C SER A 47 5.95 19.12 0.82
N ALA A 48 5.55 18.99 2.08
CA ALA A 48 5.07 20.04 2.96
C ALA A 48 5.30 19.61 4.42
N SER A 49 4.91 20.45 5.38
CA SER A 49 4.90 20.07 6.79
C SER A 49 3.90 18.93 7.06
N LYS A 50 4.09 18.24 8.19
CA LYS A 50 3.18 17.17 8.63
C LYS A 50 1.70 17.59 8.64
N ASN A 51 1.42 18.82 9.07
CA ASN A 51 0.05 19.30 9.21
C ASN A 51 -0.57 19.57 7.83
N GLU A 52 0.16 20.21 6.92
CA GLU A 52 -0.29 20.42 5.53
C GLU A 52 -0.57 19.09 4.81
N VAL A 53 0.23 18.05 5.06
CA VAL A 53 -0.04 16.69 4.53
C VAL A 53 -1.35 16.13 5.10
N ILE A 54 -1.61 16.25 6.40
CA ILE A 54 -2.86 15.80 7.03
C ILE A 54 -4.06 16.59 6.51
N ASP A 55 -3.90 17.91 6.33
CA ASP A 55 -4.93 18.82 5.82
C ASP A 55 -5.32 18.44 4.39
N VAL A 56 -4.34 18.28 3.49
CA VAL A 56 -4.58 17.94 2.08
C VAL A 56 -5.20 16.54 1.90
N LEU A 57 -4.80 15.56 2.72
CA LEU A 57 -5.45 14.25 2.72
C LEU A 57 -6.90 14.33 3.21
N TRP A 58 -7.17 15.16 4.22
CA TRP A 58 -8.52 15.36 4.75
C TRP A 58 -9.42 16.12 3.77
N ASP A 59 -8.90 17.14 3.09
CA ASP A 59 -9.67 17.92 2.11
C ASP A 59 -9.95 17.11 0.83
N TYR A 60 -9.05 16.18 0.47
CA TYR A 60 -9.30 15.22 -0.62
C TYR A 60 -10.35 14.15 -0.25
N HIS A 61 -10.39 13.68 1.00
CA HIS A 61 -11.18 12.51 1.42
C HIS A 61 -12.66 12.54 0.97
N PRO A 62 -13.44 13.63 1.13
CA PRO A 62 -14.81 13.73 0.65
C PRO A 62 -14.98 13.59 -0.88
N CYS A 63 -13.92 13.90 -1.63
CA CYS A 63 -13.87 13.86 -3.09
C CYS A 63 -13.13 12.61 -3.63
N SER A 64 -12.80 11.66 -2.76
CA SER A 64 -12.21 10.38 -3.16
C SER A 64 -13.12 9.63 -4.13
N ASP A 65 -12.55 9.22 -5.26
CA ASP A 65 -13.22 8.46 -6.31
C ASP A 65 -13.00 6.94 -6.18
N ILE A 66 -12.37 6.48 -5.09
CA ILE A 66 -11.83 5.12 -4.99
C ILE A 66 -12.88 4.04 -5.20
N LEU A 67 -14.12 4.23 -4.70
CA LEU A 67 -15.22 3.29 -4.89
C LEU A 67 -15.62 3.12 -6.37
N THR A 68 -15.45 4.16 -7.19
CA THR A 68 -15.69 4.10 -8.64
C THR A 68 -14.48 3.60 -9.43
N ASN A 69 -13.27 3.75 -8.87
CA ASN A 69 -12.00 3.39 -9.49
C ASN A 69 -11.37 2.10 -8.92
N LEU A 70 -12.15 1.25 -8.24
CA LEU A 70 -11.65 -0.05 -7.77
C LEU A 70 -11.23 -0.92 -8.97
N PRO A 71 -9.97 -1.38 -9.04
CA PRO A 71 -9.50 -2.15 -10.19
C PRO A 71 -10.14 -3.54 -10.21
N ALA A 72 -10.71 -3.90 -11.36
CA ALA A 72 -11.15 -5.27 -11.61
C ALA A 72 -9.95 -6.23 -11.61
N GLY A 73 -10.14 -7.41 -11.03
CA GLY A 73 -9.22 -8.53 -11.12
C GLY A 73 -9.26 -9.20 -12.50
N TYR A 74 -8.31 -10.10 -12.75
CA TYR A 74 -8.18 -10.80 -14.02
C TYR A 74 -9.43 -11.64 -14.34
N GLY A 75 -10.13 -11.29 -15.42
CA GLY A 75 -11.38 -11.92 -15.85
C GLY A 75 -12.66 -11.26 -15.29
N GLY A 76 -12.60 -10.04 -14.78
CA GLY A 76 -13.76 -9.33 -14.21
C GLY A 76 -14.14 -9.79 -12.80
N GLU A 77 -13.31 -10.63 -12.17
CA GLU A 77 -13.41 -10.94 -10.74
C GLU A 77 -12.94 -9.75 -9.89
N LYS A 78 -13.05 -9.86 -8.57
CA LYS A 78 -12.60 -8.83 -7.63
C LYS A 78 -11.07 -8.61 -7.70
N THR A 79 -10.61 -7.43 -7.25
CA THR A 79 -9.18 -7.05 -7.23
C THR A 79 -8.27 -8.15 -6.66
N SER A 80 -7.04 -8.26 -7.17
CA SER A 80 -6.10 -9.33 -6.80
C SER A 80 -5.66 -9.30 -5.32
N LEU A 81 -5.84 -8.14 -4.68
CA LEU A 81 -5.60 -7.85 -3.27
C LEU A 81 -6.85 -8.09 -2.39
N ASP A 82 -8.01 -8.42 -2.97
CA ASP A 82 -9.15 -8.95 -2.19
C ASP A 82 -8.86 -10.40 -1.78
N VAL A 83 -8.46 -10.55 -0.51
CA VAL A 83 -8.23 -11.84 0.14
C VAL A 83 -9.40 -12.29 1.02
N THR A 84 -10.51 -11.54 1.08
CA THR A 84 -11.67 -11.79 1.96
C THR A 84 -12.42 -13.10 1.69
N GLY A 85 -12.11 -13.79 0.60
CA GLY A 85 -12.69 -15.10 0.27
C GLY A 85 -14.17 -15.08 -0.12
N GLY A 86 -14.78 -13.89 -0.25
CA GLY A 86 -16.21 -13.71 -0.49
C GLY A 86 -17.06 -13.62 0.78
N THR A 87 -16.51 -13.91 1.95
CA THR A 87 -17.19 -13.76 3.26
C THR A 87 -17.50 -12.30 3.59
N VAL A 88 -16.69 -11.40 3.05
CA VAL A 88 -16.85 -9.95 3.20
C VAL A 88 -16.99 -9.34 1.82
N ILE A 89 -17.90 -8.37 1.68
CA ILE A 89 -18.02 -7.60 0.44
C ILE A 89 -16.97 -6.49 0.52
N PHE A 90 -15.85 -6.72 -0.16
CA PHE A 90 -14.68 -5.83 -0.24
C PHE A 90 -15.08 -4.35 -0.38
N ASP A 91 -15.90 -4.05 -1.38
CA ASP A 91 -16.36 -2.70 -1.70
C ASP A 91 -17.14 -2.07 -0.53
N LYS A 92 -17.98 -2.84 0.19
CA LYS A 92 -18.69 -2.38 1.39
C LYS A 92 -17.76 -2.15 2.59
N VAL A 93 -16.63 -2.84 2.66
CA VAL A 93 -15.60 -2.50 3.67
C VAL A 93 -14.89 -1.23 3.28
N ILE A 94 -14.57 -1.00 2.01
CA ILE A 94 -14.00 0.28 1.57
C ILE A 94 -15.00 1.42 1.81
N GLU A 95 -16.29 1.21 1.54
CA GLU A 95 -17.39 2.13 1.86
C GLU A 95 -17.46 2.44 3.36
N LYS A 96 -17.51 1.41 4.24
CA LYS A 96 -17.49 1.63 5.70
C LYS A 96 -16.18 2.30 6.16
N THR A 97 -15.05 1.95 5.54
CA THR A 97 -13.74 2.54 5.86
C THR A 97 -13.77 4.03 5.53
N HIS A 98 -14.12 4.39 4.30
CA HIS A 98 -14.22 5.76 3.81
C HIS A 98 -15.16 6.59 4.68
N ALA A 99 -16.38 6.10 4.98
CA ALA A 99 -17.34 6.79 5.83
C ALA A 99 -16.88 6.96 7.31
N ALA A 100 -15.88 6.20 7.77
CA ALA A 100 -15.36 6.25 9.13
C ALA A 100 -13.99 6.96 9.25
N VAL A 101 -13.39 7.43 8.15
CA VAL A 101 -12.17 8.25 8.22
C VAL A 101 -12.48 9.58 8.88
N THR A 102 -11.61 9.98 9.79
CA THR A 102 -11.56 11.31 10.41
C THR A 102 -10.16 11.91 10.27
N LYS A 103 -10.04 13.23 10.31
CA LYS A 103 -8.75 13.93 10.31
C LYS A 103 -7.79 13.44 11.40
N GLU A 104 -8.32 13.14 12.59
CA GLU A 104 -7.53 12.53 13.67
C GLU A 104 -7.07 11.12 13.31
N SER A 105 -7.92 10.27 12.71
CA SER A 105 -7.50 8.94 12.26
C SER A 105 -6.41 8.99 11.17
N ILE A 106 -6.40 10.03 10.31
CA ILE A 106 -5.32 10.27 9.33
C ILE A 106 -4.02 10.57 10.09
N SER A 107 -4.05 11.54 11.02
CA SER A 107 -2.90 11.84 11.89
C SER A 107 -2.34 10.59 12.59
N GLN A 108 -3.22 9.79 13.22
CA GLN A 108 -2.85 8.54 13.88
C GLN A 108 -2.26 7.50 12.91
N ALA A 109 -2.85 7.33 11.72
CA ALA A 109 -2.36 6.36 10.75
C ALA A 109 -0.99 6.74 10.16
N LEU A 110 -0.72 8.03 9.94
CA LEU A 110 0.55 8.51 9.39
C LEU A 110 1.69 8.45 10.41
N VAL A 111 1.50 9.06 11.60
CA VAL A 111 2.63 9.40 12.50
C VAL A 111 2.59 8.70 13.86
N HIS A 112 1.75 7.69 14.06
CA HIS A 112 1.76 6.85 15.26
C HIS A 112 1.84 5.35 14.92
N PRO A 113 2.50 4.53 15.75
CA PRO A 113 2.47 3.08 15.60
C PRO A 113 1.03 2.56 15.70
N TRP A 114 0.64 1.74 14.72
CA TRP A 114 -0.72 1.22 14.60
C TRP A 114 -1.14 0.36 15.79
N ARG A 115 -2.35 0.62 16.29
CA ARG A 115 -2.95 -0.04 17.48
C ARG A 115 -4.11 -0.97 17.16
N ASN A 116 -4.57 -1.02 15.91
CA ASN A 116 -5.65 -1.89 15.46
C ASN A 116 -6.91 -1.81 16.35
N GLY A 117 -7.42 -0.59 16.58
CA GLY A 117 -8.51 -0.33 17.53
C GLY A 117 -9.85 0.05 16.91
N ASP A 118 -9.91 0.27 15.59
CA ASP A 118 -11.08 0.85 14.94
C ASP A 118 -12.18 -0.20 14.68
N ASP A 119 -13.47 0.20 14.73
CA ASP A 119 -14.61 -0.65 14.32
C ASP A 119 -14.72 -0.78 12.79
N VAL A 120 -13.62 -1.15 12.15
CA VAL A 120 -13.59 -1.50 10.72
C VAL A 120 -12.85 -2.82 10.59
N THR A 121 -13.49 -3.77 9.92
CA THR A 121 -12.88 -5.07 9.62
C THR A 121 -11.67 -4.88 8.70
N SER A 122 -10.53 -5.42 9.10
CA SER A 122 -9.34 -5.47 8.26
C SER A 122 -9.61 -6.28 6.99
N LEU A 123 -9.16 -5.77 5.85
CA LEU A 123 -9.13 -6.44 4.54
C LEU A 123 -8.06 -7.54 4.45
N GLY A 124 -7.34 -7.83 5.55
CA GLY A 124 -6.31 -8.86 5.60
C GLY A 124 -4.94 -8.39 5.12
N TRP A 125 -4.76 -7.10 4.82
CA TRP A 125 -3.49 -6.47 4.45
C TRP A 125 -2.59 -6.19 5.67
N ASP A 126 -3.18 -6.04 6.85
CA ASP A 126 -2.47 -5.82 8.11
C ASP A 126 -2.45 -7.09 8.98
N ILE A 127 -1.28 -7.71 9.07
CA ILE A 127 -1.03 -8.92 9.88
C ILE A 127 -1.25 -8.70 11.39
N ASN A 128 -1.16 -7.48 11.91
CA ASN A 128 -1.32 -7.20 13.33
C ASN A 128 -2.79 -7.22 13.77
N ALA A 129 -3.71 -6.71 12.95
CA ALA A 129 -5.16 -6.86 13.12
C ALA A 129 -5.59 -8.32 13.36
N LEU A 130 -4.90 -9.26 12.69
CA LEU A 130 -5.18 -10.69 12.78
C LEU A 130 -4.60 -11.33 14.04
N LYS A 131 -3.39 -10.95 14.43
CA LYS A 131 -2.77 -11.38 15.71
C LYS A 131 -3.52 -10.87 16.93
N GLN A 132 -4.14 -9.69 16.85
CA GLN A 132 -5.04 -9.19 17.89
C GLN A 132 -6.31 -10.04 17.95
N GLY A 133 -6.92 -10.30 16.79
CA GLY A 133 -8.11 -11.14 16.69
C GLY A 133 -7.95 -12.58 17.16
N SER A 134 -6.78 -13.20 16.99
CA SER A 134 -6.52 -14.56 17.48
C SER A 134 -6.29 -14.63 19.00
N ARG A 135 -5.95 -13.52 19.64
CA ARG A 135 -5.83 -13.40 21.11
C ARG A 135 -7.16 -13.10 21.80
N LEU A 136 -8.15 -12.59 21.07
CA LEU A 136 -9.50 -12.32 21.57
C LEU A 136 -10.34 -13.61 21.67
N ALA A 137 -9.99 -14.44 22.65
CA ALA A 137 -10.78 -15.62 22.99
C ALA A 137 -12.11 -15.21 23.65
N GLY A 138 -13.23 -15.53 23.01
CA GLY A 138 -14.49 -15.79 23.70
C GLY A 138 -15.33 -14.60 24.18
N ASN A 139 -15.03 -13.34 23.86
CA ASN A 139 -15.93 -12.21 24.22
C ASN A 139 -15.98 -11.06 23.21
N LYS A 140 -17.08 -10.30 23.27
CA LYS A 140 -17.44 -9.11 22.44
C LYS A 140 -17.98 -8.02 23.38
N PRO A 141 -17.85 -6.68 23.16
CA PRO A 141 -17.97 -5.93 21.87
C PRO A 141 -16.65 -5.81 21.04
N PRO A 142 -16.38 -4.85 20.11
CA PRO A 142 -17.04 -3.57 19.76
C PRO A 142 -17.15 -3.28 18.24
N ASP A 143 -18.23 -3.63 17.55
CA ASP A 143 -19.36 -4.44 18.04
C ASP A 143 -19.04 -5.94 17.98
N LYS A 144 -18.62 -6.52 16.84
CA LYS A 144 -18.17 -7.93 16.73
C LYS A 144 -17.04 -8.17 15.70
N ALA A 145 -16.34 -7.13 15.25
CA ALA A 145 -15.24 -7.26 14.30
C ALA A 145 -14.08 -8.07 14.91
N ARG A 146 -13.80 -9.26 14.36
CA ARG A 146 -12.70 -10.13 14.86
C ARG A 146 -11.31 -9.55 14.61
N HIS A 147 -11.16 -8.67 13.63
CA HIS A 147 -9.87 -8.13 13.17
C HIS A 147 -10.02 -6.63 12.95
N GLN A 148 -9.80 -5.84 14.01
CA GLN A 148 -9.91 -4.39 13.96
C GLN A 148 -8.76 -3.77 13.16
N GLY A 149 -9.10 -2.88 12.23
CA GLY A 149 -8.14 -2.24 11.34
C GLY A 149 -7.53 -0.95 11.91
N VAL A 150 -6.85 -0.23 11.02
CA VAL A 150 -6.56 1.20 11.15
C VAL A 150 -7.26 1.89 9.99
N VAL A 151 -8.32 2.64 10.26
CA VAL A 151 -9.31 3.06 9.25
C VAL A 151 -8.69 3.91 8.15
N ALA A 152 -7.98 4.98 8.50
CA ALA A 152 -7.28 5.81 7.52
C ALA A 152 -6.13 5.05 6.83
N GLY A 153 -5.45 4.14 7.53
CA GLY A 153 -4.43 3.27 6.91
C GLY A 153 -5.01 2.33 5.85
N GLN A 154 -6.21 1.80 6.09
CA GLN A 154 -6.92 0.95 5.12
C GLN A 154 -7.51 1.76 3.96
N TRP A 155 -7.99 3.00 4.19
CA TRP A 155 -8.41 3.90 3.12
C TRP A 155 -7.23 4.31 2.23
N LEU A 156 -6.13 4.79 2.81
CA LEU A 156 -4.90 5.12 2.07
C LEU A 156 -4.35 3.90 1.31
N ALA A 157 -4.42 2.70 1.89
CA ALA A 157 -4.06 1.48 1.17
C ALA A 157 -4.98 1.19 -0.02
N ALA A 158 -6.29 1.45 0.11
CA ALA A 158 -7.25 1.32 -0.99
C ALA A 158 -6.94 2.30 -2.14
N GLU A 159 -6.57 3.55 -1.83
CA GLU A 159 -6.20 4.58 -2.83
C GLU A 159 -5.00 4.18 -3.70
N SER A 160 -4.13 3.28 -3.21
CA SER A 160 -3.02 2.73 -3.99
C SER A 160 -3.43 1.67 -5.01
N LEU A 161 -4.62 1.05 -4.86
CA LEU A 161 -5.02 -0.14 -5.63
C LEU A 161 -4.93 0.04 -7.16
N PRO A 162 -5.31 1.18 -7.77
CA PRO A 162 -5.17 1.40 -9.21
C PRO A 162 -3.73 1.29 -9.74
N LEU A 163 -2.72 1.35 -8.86
CA LEU A 163 -1.32 1.11 -9.20
C LEU A 163 -0.85 -0.28 -8.71
N THR A 164 -1.25 -0.70 -7.52
CA THR A 164 -0.65 -1.86 -6.80
C THR A 164 -1.34 -3.19 -7.07
N SER A 165 -2.60 -3.21 -7.51
CA SER A 165 -3.35 -4.47 -7.74
C SER A 165 -2.81 -5.30 -8.91
N TYR A 166 -2.16 -4.69 -9.89
CA TYR A 166 -1.69 -5.40 -11.09
C TYR A 166 -0.47 -6.31 -10.87
N LEU A 167 0.20 -6.22 -9.72
CA LEU A 167 1.41 -6.99 -9.43
C LEU A 167 1.15 -8.50 -9.27
N ARG A 168 -0.09 -8.87 -8.94
CA ARG A 168 -0.49 -10.27 -8.73
C ARG A 168 -1.26 -10.81 -9.94
N ARG A 169 -0.53 -10.99 -11.05
CA ARG A 169 -1.10 -11.41 -12.35
C ARG A 169 -1.65 -12.84 -12.37
N ASP A 170 -1.18 -13.73 -11.48
CA ASP A 170 -1.65 -15.13 -11.42
C ASP A 170 -2.33 -15.46 -10.07
N ARG A 171 -3.37 -16.30 -10.14
CA ARG A 171 -4.39 -16.45 -9.11
C ARG A 171 -3.88 -17.23 -7.89
N ARG A 172 -3.92 -16.55 -6.73
CA ARG A 172 -3.98 -17.11 -5.36
C ARG A 172 -2.78 -17.96 -4.87
N LYS A 173 -1.86 -18.41 -5.72
CA LYS A 173 -0.75 -19.32 -5.35
C LYS A 173 0.62 -18.66 -5.14
N GLN A 174 0.85 -17.48 -5.70
CA GLN A 174 2.12 -16.76 -5.54
C GLN A 174 2.06 -15.78 -4.35
N PRO A 175 3.19 -15.56 -3.65
CA PRO A 175 3.30 -14.47 -2.69
C PRO A 175 3.11 -13.12 -3.40
N TYR A 176 2.57 -12.14 -2.68
CA TYR A 176 2.59 -10.77 -3.16
C TYR A 176 3.94 -10.14 -2.84
N ARG A 177 4.52 -9.43 -3.81
CA ARG A 177 5.84 -8.81 -3.71
C ARG A 177 5.73 -7.30 -3.85
N TRP A 178 6.57 -6.59 -3.10
CA TRP A 178 6.70 -5.15 -3.17
C TRP A 178 8.14 -4.71 -2.90
N THR A 179 8.52 -3.57 -3.45
CA THR A 179 9.89 -3.02 -3.35
C THR A 179 9.82 -1.65 -2.66
N THR A 180 10.73 -1.40 -1.72
CA THR A 180 11.05 -0.04 -1.25
C THR A 180 12.26 0.51 -2.01
N TRP A 181 12.55 1.80 -1.83
CA TRP A 181 13.58 2.51 -2.59
C TRP A 181 14.25 3.59 -1.74
N GLY A 182 15.55 3.80 -1.94
CA GLY A 182 16.35 4.76 -1.15
C GLY A 182 16.31 6.21 -1.66
N LEU A 183 16.08 6.40 -2.96
CA LEU A 183 16.08 7.72 -3.61
C LEU A 183 14.73 8.44 -3.50
N PRO A 184 14.67 9.78 -3.33
CA PRO A 184 13.39 10.51 -3.39
C PRO A 184 12.75 10.41 -4.77
N LEU A 185 11.56 9.79 -4.84
CA LEU A 185 10.79 9.61 -6.08
C LEU A 185 9.45 10.33 -6.00
N ASP A 186 9.07 10.99 -7.09
CA ASP A 186 7.71 11.50 -7.31
C ASP A 186 6.73 10.37 -7.68
N GLN A 187 5.48 10.72 -8.00
CA GLN A 187 4.46 9.73 -8.39
C GLN A 187 4.89 8.89 -9.60
N ALA A 188 5.54 9.50 -10.60
CA ALA A 188 5.97 8.82 -11.81
C ALA A 188 7.12 7.83 -11.53
N GLY A 189 8.09 8.23 -10.70
CA GLY A 189 9.16 7.36 -10.22
C GLY A 189 8.65 6.20 -9.38
N VAL A 190 7.72 6.46 -8.45
CA VAL A 190 7.08 5.40 -7.66
C VAL A 190 6.27 4.45 -8.56
N ARG A 191 5.54 4.96 -9.54
CA ARG A 191 4.85 4.15 -10.55
C ARG A 191 5.81 3.24 -11.32
N ALA A 192 6.98 3.76 -11.70
CA ALA A 192 8.01 2.95 -12.37
C ALA A 192 8.55 1.83 -11.47
N VAL A 193 8.92 2.13 -10.22
CA VAL A 193 9.43 1.12 -9.27
C VAL A 193 8.36 0.08 -8.93
N VAL A 194 7.12 0.50 -8.68
CA VAL A 194 6.00 -0.41 -8.37
C VAL A 194 5.76 -1.36 -9.53
N LEU A 195 5.72 -0.88 -10.79
CA LEU A 195 5.45 -1.73 -11.94
C LEU A 195 6.64 -2.62 -12.36
N ALA A 196 7.89 -2.14 -12.20
CA ALA A 196 9.08 -2.89 -12.59
C ALA A 196 9.52 -3.93 -11.54
N GLN A 197 9.16 -3.74 -10.25
CA GLN A 197 9.62 -4.57 -9.13
C GLN A 197 11.14 -4.84 -9.15
N PRO A 198 11.99 -3.81 -9.30
CA PRO A 198 13.43 -4.00 -9.41
C PRO A 198 14.00 -4.62 -8.13
N GLY A 199 14.99 -5.51 -8.28
CA GLY A 199 15.76 -6.03 -7.15
C GLY A 199 16.78 -5.04 -6.58
N GLU A 200 17.12 -4.00 -7.36
CA GLU A 200 18.15 -3.01 -7.06
C GLU A 200 17.57 -1.59 -7.26
N PHE A 201 17.22 -0.92 -6.16
CA PHE A 201 16.77 0.48 -6.16
C PHE A 201 17.09 1.19 -4.82
N GLU A 202 18.21 0.80 -4.21
CA GLU A 202 18.66 1.22 -2.86
C GLU A 202 17.67 0.92 -1.71
N GLY A 203 16.62 0.13 -1.96
CA GLY A 203 15.70 -0.35 -0.94
C GLY A 203 15.65 -1.87 -0.85
N VAL A 204 14.56 -2.38 -0.29
CA VAL A 204 14.38 -3.78 0.09
C VAL A 204 13.17 -4.33 -0.66
N GLN A 205 13.34 -5.50 -1.27
CA GLN A 205 12.22 -6.27 -1.79
C GLN A 205 11.63 -7.14 -0.67
N TYR A 206 10.33 -7.06 -0.50
CA TYR A 206 9.54 -7.81 0.47
C TYR A 206 8.62 -8.78 -0.27
N GLU A 207 8.28 -9.88 0.39
CA GLU A 207 7.20 -10.77 -0.04
C GLU A 207 6.35 -11.27 1.12
N ALA A 208 5.06 -11.50 0.87
CA ALA A 208 4.16 -12.14 1.83
C ALA A 208 3.28 -13.18 1.14
N ASP A 209 3.26 -14.39 1.70
CA ASP A 209 2.31 -15.43 1.31
C ASP A 209 0.88 -15.06 1.75
N VAL A 210 -0.11 -15.54 1.01
CA VAL A 210 -1.53 -15.42 1.41
C VAL A 210 -1.98 -16.69 2.11
N TYR A 211 -2.34 -16.52 3.38
CA TYR A 211 -2.87 -17.56 4.25
C TYR A 211 -4.40 -17.49 4.32
N ARG A 212 -5.02 -18.48 4.97
CA ARG A 212 -6.45 -18.49 5.30
C ARG A 212 -6.66 -18.95 6.73
N ASN A 213 -7.58 -18.29 7.43
CA ASN A 213 -8.11 -18.73 8.72
C ASN A 213 -9.62 -18.90 8.56
N GLY A 214 -10.06 -20.16 8.39
CA GLY A 214 -11.42 -20.45 7.92
C GLY A 214 -11.67 -19.86 6.54
N GLN A 215 -12.69 -19.00 6.43
CA GLN A 215 -13.05 -18.34 5.17
C GLN A 215 -12.33 -16.99 4.94
N VAL A 216 -11.64 -16.44 5.95
CA VAL A 216 -10.93 -15.15 5.83
C VAL A 216 -9.51 -15.41 5.34
N GLY A 217 -9.13 -14.85 4.19
CA GLY A 217 -7.74 -14.82 3.73
C GLY A 217 -7.00 -13.57 4.23
N TYR A 218 -5.67 -13.67 4.31
CA TYR A 218 -4.82 -12.58 4.78
C TYR A 218 -3.37 -12.73 4.30
N PHE A 219 -2.63 -11.62 4.28
CA PHE A 219 -1.19 -11.62 4.03
C PHE A 219 -0.42 -11.91 5.32
N GLY A 220 0.58 -12.78 5.22
CA GLY A 220 1.46 -13.13 6.34
C GLY A 220 2.43 -12.03 6.72
N LEU A 221 3.42 -12.38 7.55
CA LEU A 221 4.55 -11.51 7.82
C LEU A 221 5.37 -11.30 6.54
N ALA A 222 5.79 -10.07 6.30
CA ALA A 222 6.70 -9.74 5.21
C ALA A 222 8.05 -10.43 5.45
N ARG A 223 8.53 -11.16 4.44
CA ARG A 223 9.91 -11.66 4.35
C ARG A 223 10.70 -10.70 3.48
N THR A 224 11.89 -10.29 3.92
CA THR A 224 12.85 -9.63 3.03
C THR A 224 13.43 -10.66 2.07
N LEU A 225 13.26 -10.44 0.77
CA LEU A 225 14.05 -11.14 -0.22
C LEU A 225 15.46 -10.55 -0.19
N SER A 226 16.39 -11.27 0.43
CA SER A 226 17.80 -10.89 0.46
C SER A 226 18.27 -10.67 -0.97
N GLY A 227 18.58 -9.42 -1.31
CA GLY A 227 19.18 -9.11 -2.60
C GLY A 227 20.41 -9.98 -2.80
N THR A 228 20.47 -10.70 -3.92
CA THR A 228 21.68 -11.41 -4.33
C THR A 228 22.80 -10.39 -4.45
N GLN A 229 23.72 -10.38 -3.49
CA GLN A 229 25.00 -9.67 -3.62
C GLN A 229 25.78 -10.31 -4.77
N ASN A 230 25.57 -9.79 -5.98
CA ASN A 230 26.21 -10.29 -7.19
C ASN A 230 26.64 -9.07 -8.05
N PRO A 231 27.69 -8.34 -7.64
CA PRO A 231 28.08 -7.05 -8.23
C PRO A 231 28.73 -7.16 -9.62
N GLY A 232 28.30 -8.12 -10.45
CA GLY A 232 29.05 -8.56 -11.63
C GLY A 232 28.24 -8.93 -12.87
N ARG A 233 26.92 -8.65 -12.95
CA ARG A 233 26.12 -9.11 -14.11
C ARG A 233 25.10 -8.16 -14.76
N LEU A 234 24.87 -6.94 -14.26
CA LEU A 234 23.85 -6.03 -14.82
C LEU A 234 24.38 -4.83 -15.62
N ALA A 235 25.67 -4.82 -15.98
CA ALA A 235 26.25 -3.80 -16.85
C ALA A 235 25.88 -3.94 -18.36
N GLN A 236 25.07 -4.94 -18.74
CA GLN A 236 24.75 -5.22 -20.16
C GLN A 236 23.25 -5.24 -20.51
N GLU A 237 22.33 -5.37 -19.54
CA GLU A 237 20.89 -5.53 -19.84
C GLU A 237 20.05 -4.27 -19.53
N GLY A 238 20.49 -3.41 -18.60
CA GLY A 238 19.75 -2.20 -18.23
C GLY A 238 19.66 -1.12 -19.31
N THR A 239 20.65 -1.04 -20.20
CA THR A 239 20.75 0.02 -21.23
C THR A 239 19.74 -0.14 -22.37
N ALA A 240 19.29 -1.37 -22.65
CA ALA A 240 18.44 -1.68 -23.80
C ALA A 240 16.98 -1.20 -23.61
N TYR A 241 16.45 -1.25 -22.38
CA TYR A 241 15.05 -0.94 -22.12
C TYR A 241 14.78 0.57 -22.04
N PHE A 242 15.77 1.38 -21.64
CA PHE A 242 15.63 2.85 -21.55
C PHE A 242 15.66 3.54 -22.91
N GLN A 243 16.32 2.97 -23.92
CA GLN A 243 16.41 3.58 -25.26
C GLN A 243 15.14 3.40 -26.09
N SER A 244 14.44 2.26 -26.00
CA SER A 244 13.27 1.99 -26.86
C SER A 244 12.02 2.82 -26.54
N VAL A 245 11.94 3.40 -25.34
CA VAL A 245 10.80 4.22 -24.90
C VAL A 245 10.93 5.69 -25.35
N TYR A 246 12.14 6.15 -25.68
CA TYR A 246 12.41 7.55 -26.04
C TYR A 246 12.72 7.79 -27.52
N SER A 247 13.04 6.76 -28.32
CA SER A 247 13.27 6.90 -29.76
C SER A 247 11.96 6.82 -30.56
N GLY A 248 11.06 7.79 -30.36
CA GLY A 248 9.88 7.95 -31.21
C GLY A 248 10.28 8.31 -32.64
N HIS A 249 10.05 7.43 -33.60
CA HIS A 249 10.13 7.72 -35.03
C HIS A 249 8.72 7.74 -35.63
N HIS A 250 8.27 8.92 -36.04
CA HIS A 250 7.14 9.06 -36.96
C HIS A 250 7.59 8.65 -38.36
N PRO A 251 6.88 7.71 -39.04
CA PRO A 251 7.03 7.56 -40.48
C PRO A 251 6.34 8.74 -41.20
N VAL A 252 6.96 9.17 -42.30
CA VAL A 252 6.37 10.02 -43.35
C VAL A 252 5.79 9.11 -44.44
#